data_AF-A0A7X8WCI7-F1
#
_entry.id   AF-A0A7X8WCI7-F1
#
_cell.length_a   1.000
_cell.length_b   1.000
_cell.length_c   1.000
_cell.angle_alpha   90.00
_cell.angle_beta   90.00
_cell.angle_gamma   90.00
#
_symmetry.space_group_name_H-M   'P 1'
#
loop_
_entity.id
_entity.type
_entity.pdbx_description
1 polymer ?
#
loop_
_entity_poly.entity_id
_entity_poly.type
_entity_poly.pdbx_seq_one_letter_code
_entity_poly.pdbx_strand_id
1 'polypeptide(L)'
;EELFDMLLRMLTDSFVVLQSENTELVGRILAQDEDVDQIYDDSIGILSKYLANHPDQIPCGLKTLLLIRKLERIGDHCSNIVEEIVFYVDAKVLKHGGKTIPLDSNGKNKKQDTKKKES
;
A
#
# COMPACT_ATOMS: atom_id res chain seq x y z
N GLU A 1 7.31 -16.19 -13.07
CA GLU A 1 8.22 -15.03 -13.18
C GLU A 1 7.47 -13.73 -12.94
N GLU A 2 6.26 -13.57 -13.49
CA GLU A 2 5.39 -12.40 -13.32
C GLU A 2 5.25 -11.85 -11.87
N LEU A 3 4.94 -12.70 -10.88
CA LEU A 3 4.83 -12.28 -9.47
C LEU A 3 6.13 -11.66 -8.93
N PHE A 4 7.27 -12.26 -9.25
CA PHE A 4 8.56 -11.79 -8.76
C PHE A 4 8.93 -10.45 -9.41
N ASP A 5 8.68 -10.30 -10.71
CA ASP A 5 8.92 -9.05 -11.43
C ASP A 5 8.00 -7.93 -10.97
N MET A 6 6.76 -8.24 -10.58
CA MET A 6 5.86 -7.28 -9.93
C MET A 6 6.42 -6.80 -8.60
N LEU A 7 6.86 -7.70 -7.73
CA LEU A 7 7.43 -7.35 -6.43
C LEU A 7 8.72 -6.55 -6.54
N LEU A 8 9.59 -6.89 -7.49
CA LEU A 8 10.79 -6.08 -7.77
C LEU A 8 10.43 -4.66 -8.22
N ARG A 9 9.39 -4.52 -9.03
CA ARG A 9 8.88 -3.20 -9.44
C ARG A 9 8.29 -2.43 -8.26
N MET A 10 7.45 -3.06 -7.43
CA MET A 10 6.90 -2.44 -6.23
C MET A 10 7.99 -1.93 -5.29
N LEU A 11 9.03 -2.75 -5.05
CA LEU A 11 10.16 -2.36 -4.22
C LEU A 11 10.94 -1.18 -4.81
N THR A 12 11.19 -1.23 -6.13
CA THR A 12 11.91 -0.16 -6.84
C THR A 12 11.11 1.15 -6.83
N ASP A 13 9.83 1.09 -7.14
CA ASP A 13 8.94 2.26 -7.16
C ASP A 13 8.79 2.83 -5.73
N SER A 14 8.70 1.97 -4.70
CA SER A 14 8.69 2.41 -3.29
C SER A 14 9.96 3.18 -2.91
N PHE A 15 11.12 2.73 -3.39
CA PHE A 15 12.38 3.43 -3.18
C PHE A 15 12.41 4.79 -3.90
N VAL A 16 11.85 4.88 -5.11
CA VAL A 16 11.71 6.14 -5.85
C VAL A 16 10.80 7.12 -5.11
N VAL A 17 9.66 6.66 -4.59
CA VAL A 17 8.74 7.48 -3.78
C VAL A 17 9.46 8.03 -2.55
N LEU A 18 10.21 7.16 -1.84
CA LEU A 18 10.97 7.57 -0.66
C LEU A 18 12.04 8.62 -0.99
N GLN A 19 12.81 8.43 -2.06
CA GLN A 19 13.93 9.31 -2.40
C GLN A 19 13.47 10.66 -2.95
N SER A 20 12.40 10.66 -3.76
CA SER A 20 11.89 11.87 -4.41
C SER A 20 10.89 12.65 -3.57
N GLU A 21 10.31 12.02 -2.53
CA GLU A 21 9.12 12.51 -1.82
C GLU A 21 7.94 12.83 -2.78
N ASN A 22 7.95 12.27 -3.99
CA ASN A 22 6.87 12.42 -4.97
C ASN A 22 5.93 11.21 -4.93
N THR A 23 4.65 11.45 -4.67
CA THR A 23 3.63 10.43 -4.44
C THR A 23 2.93 9.94 -5.71
N GLU A 24 3.38 10.36 -6.91
CA GLU A 24 2.80 9.95 -8.20
C GLU A 24 2.77 8.42 -8.42
N LEU A 25 3.74 7.68 -7.89
CA LEU A 25 3.82 6.22 -8.06
C LEU A 25 3.02 5.43 -7.03
N VAL A 26 2.52 6.06 -5.95
CA VAL A 26 1.83 5.38 -4.85
C VAL A 26 0.63 4.59 -5.34
N GLY A 27 -0.22 5.21 -6.18
CA GLY A 27 -1.41 4.54 -6.71
C GLY A 27 -1.09 3.31 -7.56
N ARG A 28 0.06 3.30 -8.24
CA ARG A 28 0.52 2.11 -8.99
C ARG A 28 0.91 1.00 -8.03
N ILE A 29 1.67 1.31 -6.98
CA ILE A 29 2.15 0.32 -6.02
C ILE A 29 0.96 -0.36 -5.34
N LEU A 30 -0.03 0.42 -4.90
CA LEU A 30 -1.25 -0.14 -4.28
C LEU A 30 -2.04 -1.03 -5.25
N ALA A 31 -2.16 -0.64 -6.52
CA ALA A 31 -2.82 -1.48 -7.53
C ALA A 31 -2.05 -2.79 -7.79
N GLN A 32 -0.71 -2.74 -7.78
CA GLN A 32 0.11 -3.95 -7.93
C GLN A 32 0.00 -4.89 -6.73
N ASP A 33 -0.25 -4.37 -5.54
CA ASP A 33 -0.47 -5.17 -4.34
C ASP A 33 -1.76 -5.99 -4.43
N GLU A 34 -2.84 -5.37 -4.92
CA GLU A 34 -4.11 -6.07 -5.21
C GLU A 34 -3.91 -7.22 -6.22
N ASP A 35 -3.09 -6.99 -7.26
CA ASP A 35 -2.75 -8.04 -8.23
C ASP A 35 -1.91 -9.17 -7.58
N VAL A 36 -0.99 -8.84 -6.68
CA VAL A 36 -0.16 -9.80 -5.92
C VAL A 36 -1.02 -10.67 -5.00
N ASP A 37 -1.98 -10.06 -4.31
CA ASP A 37 -2.96 -10.75 -3.46
C ASP A 37 -3.80 -11.73 -4.28
N GLN A 38 -4.28 -11.30 -5.45
CA GLN A 38 -5.06 -12.16 -6.33
C GLN A 38 -4.25 -13.38 -6.82
N ILE A 39 -2.97 -13.18 -7.16
CA ILE A 39 -2.07 -14.29 -7.54
C ILE A 39 -1.89 -15.28 -6.37
N TYR A 40 -1.76 -14.77 -5.14
CA TYR A 40 -1.69 -15.63 -3.96
C TYR A 40 -2.97 -16.47 -3.78
N ASP A 41 -4.14 -15.84 -3.87
CA ASP A 41 -5.43 -16.53 -3.72
C ASP A 41 -5.65 -17.60 -4.79
N ASP A 42 -5.33 -17.28 -6.04
CA ASP A 42 -5.44 -18.22 -7.17
C ASP A 42 -4.47 -19.41 -7.01
N SER A 43 -3.29 -19.17 -6.44
CA SER A 43 -2.27 -20.21 -6.24
C SER A 43 -2.77 -21.34 -5.35
N ILE A 44 -3.62 -21.04 -4.36
CA ILE A 44 -4.22 -22.06 -3.47
C ILE A 44 -5.06 -23.03 -4.29
N GLY A 45 -5.92 -22.51 -5.17
CA GLY A 45 -6.80 -23.34 -6.00
C GLY A 45 -6.01 -24.18 -7.00
N ILE A 46 -4.98 -23.61 -7.62
CA ILE A 46 -4.10 -24.30 -8.57
C ILE A 46 -3.33 -25.43 -7.88
N LEU A 47 -2.66 -25.12 -6.75
CA LEU A 47 -1.91 -26.12 -5.98
C LEU A 47 -2.82 -27.23 -5.45
N SER A 48 -4.01 -26.89 -4.95
CA SER A 48 -4.96 -27.88 -4.43
C SER A 48 -5.38 -28.89 -5.51
N LYS A 49 -5.69 -28.40 -6.72
CA LYS A 49 -6.05 -29.26 -7.87
C LYS A 49 -4.88 -30.15 -8.30
N TYR A 50 -3.66 -29.61 -8.30
CA TYR A 50 -2.46 -30.37 -8.66
C TYR A 50 -2.17 -31.47 -7.63
N LEU A 51 -2.21 -31.14 -6.34
CA LEU A 51 -1.89 -32.06 -5.25
C LEU A 51 -2.93 -33.18 -5.08
N ALA A 52 -4.19 -32.94 -5.49
CA ALA A 52 -5.22 -33.99 -5.51
C ALA A 52 -4.84 -35.19 -6.39
N ASN A 53 -4.07 -34.96 -7.46
CA ASN A 53 -3.60 -36.00 -8.38
C ASN A 53 -2.17 -36.49 -8.06
N HIS A 54 -1.44 -35.79 -7.19
CA HIS A 54 -0.02 -36.02 -6.88
C HIS A 54 0.23 -35.97 -5.36
N PRO A 55 -0.29 -36.94 -4.58
CA PRO A 55 -0.18 -36.93 -3.12
C PRO A 55 1.27 -37.04 -2.63
N ASP A 56 2.17 -37.64 -3.40
CA ASP A 56 3.62 -37.68 -3.13
C ASP A 56 4.27 -36.29 -3.15
N GLN A 57 3.66 -35.32 -3.83
CA GLN A 57 4.16 -33.95 -3.94
C GLN A 57 3.65 -33.01 -2.84
N ILE A 58 2.78 -33.46 -1.93
CA ILE A 58 2.21 -32.63 -0.86
C ILE A 58 3.28 -31.84 -0.07
N PRO A 59 4.39 -32.45 0.39
CA PRO A 59 5.42 -31.71 1.12
C PRO A 59 6.06 -30.59 0.30
N CYS A 60 6.21 -30.79 -1.02
CA CYS A 60 6.74 -29.78 -1.93
C CYS A 60 5.71 -28.66 -2.14
N GLY A 61 4.45 -29.02 -2.43
CA GLY A 61 3.37 -28.05 -2.64
C GLY A 61 3.11 -27.15 -1.44
N LEU A 62 3.19 -27.67 -0.21
CA LEU A 62 3.10 -26.85 0.99
C LEU A 62 4.24 -25.84 1.11
N LYS A 63 5.47 -26.23 0.77
CA LYS A 63 6.61 -25.30 0.75
C LYS A 63 6.44 -24.22 -0.32
N THR A 64 5.92 -24.60 -1.49
CA THR A 64 5.60 -23.64 -2.57
C THR A 64 4.54 -22.64 -2.13
N LEU A 65 3.46 -23.09 -1.49
CA LEU A 65 2.42 -22.18 -0.97
C LEU A 65 2.99 -21.20 0.07
N LEU A 66 3.86 -21.68 0.97
CA LEU A 66 4.54 -20.83 1.94
C LEU A 66 5.48 -19.82 1.28
N LEU A 67 6.14 -20.19 0.18
CA LEU A 67 6.96 -19.26 -0.60
C LEU A 67 6.10 -18.17 -1.24
N ILE A 68 4.97 -18.53 -1.87
CA ILE A 68 4.07 -17.55 -2.49
C ILE A 68 3.50 -16.60 -1.44
N ARG A 69 3.09 -17.09 -0.26
CA ARG A 69 2.68 -16.22 0.86
C ARG A 69 3.80 -15.25 1.29
N LYS A 70 5.06 -15.70 1.33
CA LYS A 70 6.18 -14.80 1.67
C LYS A 70 6.37 -13.72 0.62
N LEU A 71 6.10 -14.02 -0.64
CA LEU A 71 6.14 -13.06 -1.74
C LEU A 71 5.00 -12.04 -1.63
N GLU A 72 3.77 -12.48 -1.34
CA GLU A 72 2.64 -11.58 -1.07
C GLU A 72 2.93 -10.61 0.09
N ARG A 73 3.50 -11.09 1.20
CA ARG A 73 3.92 -10.22 2.31
C ARG A 73 4.93 -9.14 1.92
N ILE A 74 5.75 -9.36 0.90
CA ILE A 74 6.67 -8.33 0.40
C ILE A 74 5.88 -7.21 -0.30
N GLY A 75 4.81 -7.57 -1.03
CA GLY A 75 3.89 -6.60 -1.64
C GLY A 75 3.23 -5.72 -0.58
N ASP A 76 2.61 -6.35 0.42
CA ASP A 76 1.96 -5.67 1.55
C ASP A 76 2.94 -4.72 2.27
N HIS A 77 4.19 -5.15 2.48
CA HIS A 77 5.21 -4.26 3.06
C HIS A 77 5.54 -3.05 2.17
N CYS A 78 5.55 -3.20 0.83
CA CYS A 78 5.73 -2.07 -0.07
C CYS A 78 4.56 -1.07 0.04
N SER A 79 3.32 -1.56 0.07
CA SER A 79 2.12 -0.74 0.28
C SER A 79 2.19 0.04 1.59
N ASN A 80 2.47 -0.64 2.70
CA ASN A 80 2.63 -0.01 4.01
C ASN A 80 3.73 1.07 4.00
N ILE A 81 4.88 0.80 3.35
CA ILE A 81 5.97 1.78 3.24
C ILE A 81 5.51 3.04 2.51
N VAL A 82 4.82 2.90 1.37
CA VAL A 82 4.42 4.09 0.60
C VAL A 82 3.29 4.88 1.22
N GLU A 83 2.38 4.22 1.95
CA GLU A 83 1.38 4.91 2.77
C GLU A 83 2.03 5.76 3.87
N GLU A 84 3.01 5.22 4.59
CA GLU A 84 3.78 5.95 5.61
C GLU A 84 4.52 7.16 5.01
N ILE A 85 5.06 7.05 3.80
CA ILE A 85 5.71 8.17 3.11
C ILE A 85 4.69 9.26 2.76
N VAL A 86 3.48 8.91 2.30
CA VAL A 86 2.42 9.89 2.04
C VAL A 86 2.08 10.66 3.32
N PHE A 87 1.89 9.97 4.44
CA PHE A 87 1.63 10.63 5.73
C PHE A 87 2.76 11.57 6.15
N TYR A 88 4.02 11.15 5.95
CA TYR A 88 5.18 11.98 6.24
C TYR A 88 5.24 13.26 5.38
N VAL A 89 5.00 13.14 4.06
CA VAL A 89 5.00 14.29 3.14
C VAL A 89 3.88 15.27 3.50
N ASP A 90 2.67 14.77 3.74
CA ASP A 90 1.53 15.60 4.15
C ASP A 90 1.81 16.34 5.46
N ALA A 91 2.38 15.66 6.45
CA ALA A 91 2.77 16.27 7.73
C ALA A 91 3.85 17.36 7.55
N LYS A 92 4.84 17.14 6.67
CA LYS A 92 5.88 18.11 6.35
C LYS A 92 5.29 19.37 5.68
N VAL A 93 4.34 19.20 4.77
CA VAL A 93 3.62 20.32 4.11
C VAL A 93 2.83 21.12 5.13
N LEU A 94 2.11 20.47 6.06
CA LEU A 94 1.36 21.16 7.13
C LEU A 94 2.28 22.02 8.02
N LYS A 95 3.49 21.54 8.33
CA LYS A 95 4.46 22.27 9.18
C LYS A 95 5.05 23.51 8.51
N HIS A 96 5.27 23.47 7.19
CA HIS A 96 5.93 24.57 6.44
C HIS A 96 4.94 25.47 5.67
N GLY A 97 3.69 25.02 5.48
CA GLY A 97 2.62 25.73 4.76
C GLY A 97 2.01 26.93 5.50
N GLY A 98 2.60 27.37 6.62
CA GLY A 98 2.32 28.69 7.21
C GLY A 98 0.88 28.96 7.66
N LYS A 99 -0.01 27.97 7.73
CA LYS A 99 -1.28 28.14 8.44
C LYS A 99 -1.08 27.68 9.87
N THR A 100 -0.63 28.61 10.71
CA THR A 100 -1.05 28.59 12.10
C THR A 100 -2.57 28.57 12.09
N ILE A 101 -3.16 27.42 12.42
CA ILE A 101 -4.57 27.39 12.83
C ILE A 101 -4.57 28.26 14.09
N PRO A 102 -5.26 29.41 14.13
CA PRO A 102 -5.41 30.13 15.38
C PRO A 102 -6.33 29.26 16.23
N LEU A 103 -5.75 28.47 17.12
CA LEU A 103 -6.48 27.89 18.23
C LEU A 103 -6.77 29.07 19.17
N ASP A 104 -8.04 29.45 19.29
CA ASP A 104 -8.43 30.29 20.40
C ASP A 104 -8.26 29.52 21.71
N SER A 105 -8.14 30.23 22.83
CA SER A 105 -7.87 29.65 24.16
C SER A 105 -8.99 28.72 24.68
N ASN A 106 -9.98 28.38 23.84
CA ASN A 106 -11.14 27.56 24.20
C ASN A 106 -11.55 26.53 23.12
N GLY A 107 -10.73 26.28 22.10
CA GLY A 107 -10.87 25.13 21.21
C GLY A 107 -12.12 25.09 20.31
N LYS A 108 -12.61 26.23 19.79
CA LYS A 108 -13.72 26.22 18.80
C LYS A 108 -13.40 26.94 17.49
N ASN A 109 -13.82 26.31 16.39
CA ASN A 109 -13.49 26.67 15.01
C ASN A 109 -14.36 27.85 14.49
N LYS A 110 -13.77 29.02 14.23
CA LYS A 110 -14.48 30.23 13.76
C LYS A 110 -14.59 30.27 12.22
N LYS A 111 -15.45 29.43 11.61
CA LYS A 111 -15.78 29.53 10.16
C LYS A 111 -17.24 29.26 9.77
N GLN A 112 -18.17 29.30 10.71
CA GLN A 112 -19.61 29.39 10.41
C GLN A 112 -20.13 30.65 11.08
N ASP A 113 -20.51 31.67 10.29
CA ASP A 113 -21.44 32.78 10.63
C ASP A 113 -21.14 34.12 9.89
N THR A 114 -20.63 34.09 8.66
CA THR A 114 -20.59 35.30 7.81
C THR A 114 -21.33 35.20 6.47
N LYS A 115 -22.23 34.24 6.29
CA LYS A 115 -23.19 34.23 5.17
C LYS A 115 -24.64 34.23 5.64
N LYS A 116 -25.08 35.34 6.24
CA LYS A 116 -26.51 35.70 6.32
C LYS A 116 -26.69 37.20 6.58
N LYS A 117 -26.27 38.03 5.64
CA LYS A 117 -26.74 39.41 5.47
C LYS A 117 -26.39 39.85 4.06
N GLU A 118 -27.25 39.49 3.12
CA GLU A 118 -27.48 40.21 1.85
C GLU A 118 -28.63 39.49 1.14
N SER A 119 -29.85 39.99 1.41
CA SER A 119 -31.12 39.96 0.66
C SER A 119 -32.28 39.94 1.64
#